data_AF-A0A2V9GWF3-F1
#
_entry.id   AF-A0A2V9GWF3-F1
#
_cell.length_a   1.000
_cell.length_b   1.000
_cell.length_c   1.000
_cell.angle_alpha   90.00
_cell.angle_beta   90.00
_cell.angle_gamma   90.00
#
_symmetry.space_group_name_H-M   'P 1'
#
loop_
_entity.id
_entity.type
_entity.pdbx_description
1 polymer ?
#
loop_
_entity_poly.entity_id
_entity_poly.type
_entity_poly.pdbx_seq_one_letter_code
_entity_poly.pdbx_strand_id
1 'polypeptide(L)'
;MATAGSVVTTGSCAGSPPPPPPGAEKITGGGQITSQTPGLTANFGFVAQNDKPNASLSYHDDGATGGSIDVHSANTSVPSVTFQGNCGTFKGDAKVNQKSGYTYTVNACDNAEPGAGKDSFFISVTGPNFSYNNGGFIASGNIQIHKQ
;
A
#
# COMPACT_ATOMS: atom_id res chain seq x y z
N MET A 1 31.84 49.24 -31.14
CA MET A 1 31.37 49.75 -29.83
C MET A 1 30.42 48.71 -29.26
N ALA A 2 30.81 48.04 -28.17
CA ALA A 2 30.19 48.14 -26.84
C ALA A 2 28.92 47.26 -26.74
N THR A 3 28.64 46.37 -25.78
CA THR A 3 29.22 45.99 -24.46
C THR A 3 28.51 44.70 -24.01
N ALA A 4 29.17 43.88 -23.19
CA ALA A 4 28.63 42.67 -22.54
C ALA A 4 27.68 42.99 -21.36
N GLY A 5 26.82 42.04 -20.96
CA GLY A 5 26.09 42.12 -19.68
C GLY A 5 25.10 40.98 -19.43
N SER A 6 25.42 40.12 -18.47
CA SER A 6 24.69 38.95 -17.98
C SER A 6 23.46 39.28 -17.12
N VAL A 7 22.54 38.32 -16.93
CA VAL A 7 22.08 37.71 -15.64
C VAL A 7 20.65 37.13 -15.75
N VAL A 8 20.53 35.92 -15.19
CA VAL A 8 19.43 34.95 -15.10
C VAL A 8 18.24 35.42 -14.24
N THR A 9 17.01 35.00 -14.58
CA THR A 9 16.01 34.60 -13.57
C THR A 9 15.01 33.58 -14.13
N THR A 10 14.74 32.55 -13.32
CA THR A 10 14.10 31.26 -13.60
C THR A 10 12.57 31.32 -13.68
N GLY A 11 11.96 30.42 -14.46
CA GLY A 11 10.51 30.19 -14.39
C GLY A 11 9.97 29.09 -15.30
N SER A 12 10.69 27.97 -15.47
CA SER A 12 10.10 26.79 -16.12
C SER A 12 9.34 26.00 -15.08
N CYS A 13 8.00 26.09 -15.09
CA CYS A 13 7.15 25.09 -14.43
C CYS A 13 7.39 23.75 -15.13
N ALA A 14 8.39 23.00 -14.68
CA ALA A 14 8.52 21.58 -15.01
C ALA A 14 7.36 20.87 -14.30
N GLY A 15 6.20 20.84 -14.94
CA GLY A 15 5.16 19.87 -14.60
C GLY A 15 5.82 18.51 -14.56
N SER A 16 5.68 17.82 -13.43
CA SER A 16 6.19 16.46 -13.22
C SER A 16 5.93 15.60 -14.46
N PRO A 17 6.91 14.80 -14.92
CA PRO A 17 6.70 13.91 -16.07
C PRO A 17 5.42 13.10 -15.85
N PRO A 18 4.59 12.90 -16.90
CA PRO A 18 3.41 12.07 -16.78
C PRO A 18 3.83 10.71 -16.20
N PRO A 19 3.05 10.15 -15.25
CA PRO A 19 3.34 8.84 -14.71
C PRO A 19 3.58 7.87 -15.89
N PRO A 20 4.57 6.97 -15.78
CA PRO A 20 4.72 5.89 -16.75
C PRO A 20 3.35 5.29 -17.04
N PRO A 21 3.00 5.01 -18.31
CA PRO A 21 1.77 4.30 -18.63
C PRO A 21 1.68 3.08 -17.71
N PRO A 22 0.53 2.80 -17.06
CA PRO A 22 0.41 1.63 -16.21
C PRO A 22 0.72 0.41 -17.07
N GLY A 23 1.93 -0.12 -16.92
CA GLY A 23 2.23 -1.47 -17.35
C GLY A 23 1.36 -2.41 -16.54
N ALA A 24 1.18 -3.63 -17.01
CA ALA A 24 0.63 -4.68 -16.14
C ALA A 24 1.57 -4.83 -14.93
N GLU A 25 1.19 -4.23 -13.82
CA GLU A 25 1.95 -4.16 -12.60
C GLU A 25 1.22 -5.01 -11.58
N LYS A 26 1.98 -5.91 -10.95
CA LYS A 26 1.50 -6.78 -9.89
C LYS A 26 2.38 -6.54 -8.67
N ILE A 27 1.77 -6.35 -7.52
CA ILE A 27 2.46 -6.31 -6.25
C ILE A 27 2.05 -7.49 -5.40
N THR A 28 3.04 -8.14 -4.82
CA THR A 28 2.87 -9.21 -3.85
C THR A 28 3.61 -8.83 -2.60
N GLY A 29 3.00 -9.02 -1.45
CA GLY A 29 3.70 -8.82 -0.19
C GLY A 29 3.19 -9.79 0.85
N GLY A 30 4.09 -10.22 1.71
CA GLY A 30 3.75 -11.06 2.84
C GLY A 30 4.77 -10.87 3.93
N GLY A 31 4.30 -10.80 5.17
CA GLY A 31 5.19 -10.48 6.28
C GLY A 31 4.47 -10.20 7.58
N GLN A 32 5.22 -9.56 8.48
CA GLN A 32 4.73 -9.07 9.76
C GLN A 32 5.07 -7.61 9.92
N ILE A 33 4.15 -6.84 10.49
CA ILE A 33 4.40 -5.49 11.02
C ILE A 33 4.17 -5.49 12.53
N THR A 34 4.64 -4.45 13.21
CA THR A 34 4.25 -4.21 14.59
C THR A 34 2.76 -3.89 14.66
N SER A 35 2.07 -4.44 15.67
CA SER A 35 0.69 -4.10 15.96
C SER A 35 0.59 -2.69 16.58
N GLN A 36 -0.63 -2.18 16.71
CA GLN A 36 -0.93 -0.99 17.51
C GLN A 36 -0.56 -1.21 18.99
N THR A 37 -0.68 -2.45 19.49
CA THR A 37 -0.28 -2.81 20.85
C THR A 37 1.21 -3.16 20.90
N PRO A 38 2.02 -2.46 21.72
CA PRO A 38 3.45 -2.76 21.86
C PRO A 38 3.70 -4.20 22.30
N GLY A 39 4.63 -4.87 21.62
CA GLY A 39 4.98 -6.27 21.90
C GLY A 39 4.14 -7.31 21.15
N LEU A 40 3.12 -6.88 20.40
CA LEU A 40 2.36 -7.73 19.49
C LEU A 40 2.67 -7.41 18.03
N THR A 41 2.37 -8.37 17.17
CA THR A 41 2.63 -8.31 15.73
C THR A 41 1.34 -8.51 14.96
N ALA A 42 1.26 -7.91 13.78
CA ALA A 42 0.21 -8.17 12.82
C ALA A 42 0.80 -8.83 11.57
N ASN A 43 0.17 -9.90 11.12
CA ASN A 43 0.54 -10.64 9.93
C ASN A 43 -0.23 -10.08 8.74
N PHE A 44 0.44 -9.92 7.62
CA PHE A 44 -0.20 -9.48 6.38
C PHE A 44 0.26 -10.34 5.20
N GLY A 45 -0.64 -10.50 4.24
CA GLY A 45 -0.39 -11.17 2.98
C GLY A 45 -1.32 -10.57 1.94
N PHE A 46 -0.78 -10.14 0.81
CA PHE A 46 -1.58 -9.57 -0.25
C PHE A 46 -1.01 -9.83 -1.63
N VAL A 47 -1.91 -9.82 -2.60
CA VAL A 47 -1.61 -9.85 -4.03
C VAL A 47 -2.56 -8.86 -4.70
N ALA A 48 -2.00 -7.85 -5.35
CA ALA A 48 -2.77 -6.88 -6.12
C ALA A 48 -2.19 -6.71 -7.53
N GLN A 49 -3.05 -6.51 -8.52
CA GLN A 49 -2.65 -6.31 -9.92
C GLN A 49 -3.63 -5.39 -10.65
N ASN A 50 -3.13 -4.57 -11.58
CA ASN A 50 -3.95 -3.59 -12.31
C ASN A 50 -4.51 -4.10 -13.66
N ASP A 51 -3.80 -4.99 -14.38
CA ASP A 51 -4.19 -5.49 -15.72
C ASP A 51 -5.55 -6.22 -15.70
N LYS A 52 -5.70 -7.15 -14.76
CA LYS A 52 -7.00 -7.70 -14.36
C LYS A 52 -7.21 -7.30 -12.92
N PRO A 53 -7.96 -6.22 -12.64
CA PRO A 53 -8.06 -5.65 -11.30
C PRO A 53 -8.43 -6.73 -10.29
N ASN A 54 -7.44 -7.12 -9.49
CA ASN A 54 -7.57 -8.10 -8.44
C ASN A 54 -6.78 -7.60 -7.24
N ALA A 55 -7.33 -7.78 -6.07
CA ALA A 55 -6.72 -7.39 -4.81
C ALA A 55 -7.18 -8.38 -3.75
N SER A 56 -6.35 -9.38 -3.52
CA SER A 56 -6.55 -10.36 -2.47
C SER A 56 -5.72 -9.93 -1.26
N LEU A 57 -6.36 -9.80 -0.11
CA LEU A 57 -5.74 -9.37 1.14
C LEU A 57 -6.15 -10.33 2.25
N SER A 58 -5.16 -10.72 3.05
CA SER A 58 -5.29 -11.39 4.33
C SER A 58 -4.47 -10.62 5.34
N TYR A 59 -5.10 -10.15 6.40
CA TYR A 59 -4.45 -9.41 7.46
C TYR A 59 -5.00 -9.85 8.81
N HIS A 60 -4.13 -10.21 9.73
CA HIS A 60 -4.49 -10.65 11.08
C HIS A 60 -3.69 -9.85 12.10
N ASP A 61 -4.37 -9.19 13.03
CA ASP A 61 -3.73 -8.43 14.10
C ASP A 61 -4.30 -8.84 15.45
N ASP A 62 -3.48 -9.50 16.27
CA ASP A 62 -3.83 -9.88 17.64
C ASP A 62 -3.81 -8.71 18.63
N GLY A 63 -3.13 -7.61 18.29
CA GLY A 63 -2.98 -6.43 19.15
C GLY A 63 -3.82 -5.24 18.71
N ALA A 64 -4.83 -5.45 17.88
CA ALA A 64 -5.74 -4.37 17.49
C ALA A 64 -6.53 -3.84 18.69
N THR A 65 -6.78 -2.53 18.70
CA THR A 65 -7.53 -1.87 19.78
C THR A 65 -8.97 -2.39 19.81
N GLY A 66 -9.35 -3.05 20.90
CA GLY A 66 -10.69 -3.65 21.05
C GLY A 66 -10.75 -5.17 20.81
N GLY A 67 -9.60 -5.82 20.59
CA GLY A 67 -9.49 -7.26 20.40
C GLY A 67 -8.90 -7.62 19.03
N SER A 68 -8.55 -8.89 18.85
CA SER A 68 -7.97 -9.36 17.59
C SER A 68 -8.89 -9.12 16.40
N ILE A 69 -8.31 -8.76 15.26
CA ILE A 69 -9.04 -8.56 14.01
C ILE A 69 -8.47 -9.43 12.90
N ASP A 70 -9.37 -9.98 12.12
CA ASP A 70 -9.08 -10.76 10.93
C ASP A 70 -9.73 -10.06 9.73
N VAL A 71 -8.94 -9.56 8.80
CA VAL A 71 -9.37 -8.79 7.64
C VAL A 71 -9.04 -9.55 6.37
N HIS A 72 -10.08 -9.87 5.62
CA HIS A 72 -9.99 -10.59 4.36
C HIS A 72 -10.67 -9.81 3.23
N SER A 73 -10.09 -9.82 2.03
CA SER A 73 -10.74 -9.25 0.85
C SER A 73 -12.05 -9.99 0.56
N ALA A 74 -13.15 -9.27 0.40
CA ALA A 74 -14.46 -9.84 0.10
C ALA A 74 -14.63 -10.19 -1.39
N ASN A 75 -13.83 -9.56 -2.27
CA ASN A 75 -13.89 -9.70 -3.74
C ASN A 75 -15.32 -9.55 -4.31
N THR A 76 -16.15 -8.72 -3.66
CA THR A 76 -17.55 -8.47 -4.06
C THR A 76 -17.66 -7.43 -5.17
N SER A 77 -16.73 -6.48 -5.21
CA SER A 77 -16.62 -5.46 -6.26
C SER A 77 -15.24 -5.51 -6.89
N VAL A 78 -15.11 -4.93 -8.08
CA VAL A 78 -13.82 -4.76 -8.74
C VAL A 78 -12.94 -3.83 -7.90
N PRO A 79 -11.78 -4.28 -7.41
CA PRO A 79 -10.88 -3.45 -6.63
C PRO A 79 -10.19 -2.42 -7.51
N SER A 80 -9.76 -1.32 -6.89
CA SER A 80 -8.94 -0.31 -7.56
C SER A 80 -7.50 -0.49 -7.14
N VAL A 81 -6.61 -0.66 -8.11
CA VAL A 81 -5.17 -0.86 -7.91
C VAL A 81 -4.43 0.19 -8.73
N THR A 82 -3.57 0.95 -8.08
CA THR A 82 -2.77 2.02 -8.68
C THR A 82 -1.33 1.90 -8.22
N PHE A 83 -0.39 2.13 -9.13
CA PHE A 83 1.04 2.09 -8.84
C PHE A 83 1.66 3.47 -8.98
N GLN A 84 2.60 3.77 -8.11
CA GLN A 84 3.37 5.01 -8.14
C GLN A 84 4.84 4.69 -7.80
N GLY A 85 5.67 4.59 -8.83
CA GLY A 85 7.11 4.33 -8.70
C GLY A 85 7.41 2.93 -8.18
N ASN A 86 7.67 2.84 -6.88
CA ASN A 86 7.95 1.61 -6.13
C ASN A 86 6.88 1.33 -5.05
N CYS A 87 5.75 2.04 -5.10
CA CYS A 87 4.61 1.83 -4.22
C CYS A 87 3.38 1.38 -5.02
N GLY A 88 2.59 0.49 -4.43
CA GLY A 88 1.27 0.07 -4.89
C GLY A 88 0.22 0.44 -3.84
N THR A 89 -0.82 1.16 -4.28
CA THR A 89 -2.01 1.42 -3.48
C THR A 89 -3.17 0.64 -4.05
N PHE A 90 -3.88 -0.11 -3.21
CA PHE A 90 -5.07 -0.83 -3.64
C PHE A 90 -6.19 -0.76 -2.61
N LYS A 91 -7.43 -0.70 -3.09
CA LYS A 91 -8.63 -0.62 -2.29
C LYS A 91 -9.70 -1.59 -2.77
N GLY A 92 -10.46 -2.13 -1.84
CA GLY A 92 -11.53 -3.06 -2.15
C GLY A 92 -12.43 -3.33 -0.95
N ASP A 93 -13.48 -4.11 -1.19
CA ASP A 93 -14.36 -4.58 -0.13
C ASP A 93 -13.64 -5.59 0.76
N ALA A 94 -13.87 -5.50 2.07
CA ALA A 94 -13.30 -6.36 3.09
C ALA A 94 -14.39 -7.03 3.93
N LYS A 95 -14.01 -8.17 4.49
CA LYS A 95 -14.65 -8.81 5.63
C LYS A 95 -13.76 -8.63 6.84
N VAL A 96 -14.31 -8.12 7.94
CA VAL A 96 -13.62 -8.03 9.23
C VAL A 96 -14.26 -9.04 10.16
N ASN A 97 -13.50 -9.96 10.75
CA ASN A 97 -13.98 -11.04 11.61
C ASN A 97 -15.15 -11.80 10.95
N GLN A 98 -14.97 -12.22 9.70
CA GLN A 98 -15.97 -12.89 8.86
C GLN A 98 -17.22 -12.07 8.49
N LYS A 99 -17.31 -10.80 8.91
CA LYS A 99 -18.45 -9.93 8.64
C LYS A 99 -18.17 -9.02 7.45
N SER A 100 -19.05 -9.01 6.46
CA SER A 100 -18.99 -8.10 5.30
C SER A 100 -19.46 -6.67 5.63
N GLY A 101 -19.22 -5.75 4.70
CA GLY A 101 -19.64 -4.34 4.82
C GLY A 101 -18.52 -3.39 5.25
N TYR A 102 -17.27 -3.82 5.07
CA TYR A 102 -16.09 -3.00 5.32
C TYR A 102 -15.36 -2.75 4.01
N THR A 103 -14.53 -1.73 3.97
CA THR A 103 -13.65 -1.42 2.86
C THR A 103 -12.24 -1.30 3.40
N TYR A 104 -11.29 -1.90 2.70
CA TYR A 104 -9.88 -1.81 3.03
C TYR A 104 -9.16 -0.94 1.99
N THR A 105 -8.14 -0.23 2.44
CA THR A 105 -7.16 0.47 1.61
C THR A 105 -5.79 0.08 2.11
N VAL A 106 -4.96 -0.44 1.21
CA VAL A 106 -3.58 -0.80 1.50
C VAL A 106 -2.66 0.06 0.66
N ASN A 107 -1.59 0.53 1.28
CA ASN A 107 -0.46 1.15 0.61
C ASN A 107 0.81 0.39 0.98
N ALA A 108 1.44 -0.21 -0.02
CA ALA A 108 2.65 -1.01 0.14
C ALA A 108 3.76 -0.46 -0.74
N CYS A 109 4.97 -0.32 -0.21
CA CYS A 109 6.14 0.16 -0.94
C CYS A 109 7.28 -0.84 -0.83
N ASP A 110 7.84 -1.19 -1.98
CA ASP A 110 9.02 -2.01 -2.18
C ASP A 110 10.24 -1.09 -2.24
N ASN A 111 11.02 -1.04 -1.16
CA ASN A 111 12.15 -0.12 -1.03
C ASN A 111 13.51 -0.83 -1.12
N ALA A 112 13.60 -2.11 -0.74
CA ALA A 112 14.84 -2.88 -0.82
C ALA A 112 14.60 -4.39 -0.75
N GLU A 113 15.57 -5.17 -1.25
CA GLU A 113 15.63 -6.62 -0.99
C GLU A 113 16.89 -6.98 -0.21
N PRO A 114 16.77 -7.64 0.97
CA PRO A 114 15.53 -8.07 1.63
C PRO A 114 14.71 -6.91 2.21
N GLY A 115 13.37 -7.01 2.14
CA GLY A 115 12.42 -5.98 2.53
C GLY A 115 12.29 -5.70 4.02
N ALA A 116 12.79 -6.59 4.89
CA ALA A 116 12.71 -6.41 6.33
C ALA A 116 13.36 -5.10 6.82
N GLY A 117 12.59 -4.26 7.51
CA GLY A 117 13.01 -2.96 8.02
C GLY A 117 13.16 -1.88 6.94
N LYS A 118 12.78 -2.15 5.69
CA LYS A 118 12.94 -1.24 4.54
C LYS A 118 11.62 -1.05 3.79
N ASP A 119 10.95 -2.14 3.48
CA ASP A 119 9.62 -2.12 2.88
C ASP A 119 8.60 -1.64 3.90
N SER A 120 7.62 -0.91 3.39
CA SER A 120 6.58 -0.34 4.23
C SER A 120 5.22 -0.84 3.81
N PHE A 121 4.41 -1.22 4.79
CA PHE A 121 3.04 -1.66 4.60
C PHE A 121 2.13 -0.83 5.49
N PHE A 122 1.07 -0.29 4.89
CA PHE A 122 0.02 0.43 5.59
C PHE A 122 -1.34 -0.12 5.19
N ILE A 123 -2.19 -0.35 6.16
CA ILE A 123 -3.57 -0.80 5.99
C ILE A 123 -4.50 0.14 6.74
N SER A 124 -5.59 0.51 6.09
CA SER A 124 -6.72 1.22 6.68
C SER A 124 -8.00 0.46 6.33
N VAL A 125 -8.83 0.20 7.33
CA VAL A 125 -10.09 -0.50 7.22
C VAL A 125 -11.18 0.37 7.79
N THR A 126 -12.21 0.64 7.00
CA THR A 126 -13.35 1.47 7.41
C THR A 126 -14.65 0.72 7.18
N GLY A 127 -15.59 0.86 8.10
CA GLY A 127 -16.94 0.31 7.99
C GLY A 127 -17.94 1.15 8.80
N PRO A 128 -19.21 0.73 8.86
CA PRO A 128 -20.30 1.55 9.39
C PRO A 128 -20.15 2.00 10.85
N ASN A 129 -19.41 1.25 11.68
CA ASN A 129 -19.10 1.61 13.08
C ASN A 129 -17.69 1.13 13.48
N PHE A 130 -16.77 1.06 12.52
CA PHE A 130 -15.44 0.51 12.73
C PHE A 130 -14.44 1.27 11.88
N SER A 131 -13.36 1.71 12.50
CA SER A 131 -12.21 2.24 11.80
C SER A 131 -10.97 1.66 12.45
N TYR A 132 -10.09 1.15 11.61
CA TYR A 132 -8.83 0.56 12.03
C TYR A 132 -7.75 0.99 11.06
N ASN A 133 -6.61 1.38 11.57
CA ASN A 133 -5.45 1.71 10.77
C ASN A 133 -4.20 1.18 11.44
N ASN A 134 -3.34 0.55 10.66
CA ASN A 134 -2.03 0.13 11.11
C ASN A 134 -1.03 0.21 9.97
N GLY A 135 0.24 0.39 10.29
CA GLY A 135 1.28 0.36 9.29
C GLY A 135 2.63 0.79 9.81
N GLY A 136 3.63 0.60 8.97
CA GLY A 136 5.02 0.87 9.27
C GLY A 136 5.93 0.02 8.42
N PHE A 137 7.19 -0.07 8.84
CA PHE A 137 8.15 -0.97 8.23
C PHE A 137 7.82 -2.43 8.57
N ILE A 138 8.00 -3.31 7.59
CA ILE A 138 7.80 -4.73 7.81
C ILE A 138 8.92 -5.25 8.71
N ALA A 139 8.56 -5.93 9.80
CA ALA A 139 9.51 -6.57 10.71
C ALA A 139 10.10 -7.84 10.08
N SER A 140 9.32 -8.52 9.24
CA SER A 140 9.75 -9.71 8.49
C SER A 140 8.95 -9.84 7.20
N GLY A 141 9.46 -10.63 6.25
CA GLY A 141 8.84 -10.87 4.95
C GLY A 141 9.44 -10.03 3.82
N ASN A 142 8.68 -9.86 2.74
CA ASN A 142 9.10 -9.08 1.57
C ASN A 142 7.89 -8.49 0.84
N ILE A 143 8.06 -7.33 0.22
CA ILE A 143 7.12 -6.74 -0.73
C ILE A 143 7.84 -6.64 -2.07
N GLN A 144 7.19 -7.10 -3.14
CA GLN A 144 7.76 -7.10 -4.48
C GLN A 144 6.78 -6.53 -5.47
N ILE A 145 7.24 -5.55 -6.25
CA ILE A 145 6.53 -5.07 -7.43
C ILE A 145 7.11 -5.74 -8.68
N HIS A 146 6.28 -6.53 -9.32
CA HIS A 146 6.52 -7.17 -10.60
C HIS A 146 6.03 -6.24 -11.71
N LYS A 147 6.96 -5.63 -12.44
CA LYS A 147 6.68 -4.86 -13.66
C LYS A 147 6.75 -5.83 -14.84
N GLN A 148 5.68 -5.99 -15.61
CA GLN A 148 5.73 -6.72 -16.89
C GLN A 148 6.28 -5.85 -18.02
#